data_AF-A0A7S2VSQ0-F1
#
_entry.id   AF-A0A7S2VSQ0-F1
#
_cell.length_a   1.000
_cell.length_b   1.000
_cell.length_c   1.000
_cell.angle_alpha   90.00
_cell.angle_beta   90.00
_cell.angle_gamma   90.00
#
_symmetry.space_group_name_H-M   'P 1'
#
loop_
_entity.id
_entity.type
_entity.pdbx_description
1 polymer ?
#
loop_
_entity_poly.entity_id
_entity_poly.type
_entity_poly.pdbx_seq_one_letter_code
_entity_poly.pdbx_strand_id
1 'polypeptide(L)'
;RRKGDGKRRSDEWPAGYSQNGGHRGANARQRQPPKTRFHVLYWEGSEPDGICLDGHRKARAPRWCNQCNEVCQTFRNRLDNLQACFRACGQEGAIFRPDAKDFVCLSPRLAARYEFATFSDYLHQQNTKALTESIVLGTLMRVHQGYVEPSKCGVETFRFQEEGLEHMEAWLSEYVENIVFEAEESCGRAVAVLLDKCGEELLSVDISAEGVSIADALPPITDVIVLLGGPSGIEADALEAIDRQFRIMLGDNIARVKLPGGRQHSNVALADLFMSHSRRALLPALDLLLKWGAEGYRQWRQVVQMLLHGLVGPAATAAEATD
;
A
#
# COMPACT_ATOMS: atom_id res chain seq x y z
N ARG A 1 55.97 -32.04 2.59
CA ARG A 1 56.76 -31.90 1.34
C ARG A 1 55.78 -31.89 0.16
N ARG A 2 55.78 -30.79 -0.60
CA ARG A 2 55.25 -30.55 -1.98
C ARG A 2 53.71 -30.68 -2.16
N LYS A 3 52.98 -29.58 -2.42
CA LYS A 3 52.83 -28.80 -3.69
C LYS A 3 52.21 -29.66 -4.80
N GLY A 4 50.98 -29.36 -5.22
CA GLY A 4 50.65 -28.43 -6.33
C GLY A 4 49.89 -29.28 -7.37
N ASP A 5 49.06 -28.83 -8.29
CA ASP A 5 48.64 -27.52 -8.78
C ASP A 5 47.33 -27.74 -9.57
N GLY A 6 46.54 -26.69 -9.75
CA GLY A 6 45.18 -26.76 -10.29
C GLY A 6 45.05 -26.92 -11.82
N LYS A 7 43.80 -26.81 -12.30
CA LYS A 7 43.44 -26.03 -13.49
C LYS A 7 41.92 -25.92 -13.68
N ARG A 8 41.49 -24.68 -13.94
CA ARG A 8 40.19 -24.26 -14.49
C ARG A 8 39.98 -24.76 -15.92
N ARG A 9 38.71 -24.94 -16.31
CA ARG A 9 38.06 -24.71 -17.64
C ARG A 9 36.56 -24.83 -17.37
N SER A 10 35.73 -23.78 -17.39
CA SER A 10 35.30 -22.92 -18.51
C SER A 10 34.73 -23.70 -19.69
N ASP A 11 33.51 -23.29 -20.05
CA ASP A 11 32.86 -23.39 -21.36
C ASP A 11 32.16 -24.72 -21.71
N GLU A 12 30.82 -24.70 -21.73
CA GLU A 12 30.03 -24.84 -22.97
C GLU A 12 28.52 -24.89 -22.66
N TRP A 13 27.83 -23.80 -23.01
CA TRP A 13 26.38 -23.76 -23.21
C TRP A 13 26.05 -24.46 -24.53
N PRO A 14 25.08 -25.39 -24.61
CA PRO A 14 24.68 -25.93 -25.90
C PRO A 14 23.78 -24.93 -26.62
N ALA A 15 24.33 -24.32 -27.67
CA ALA A 15 23.58 -23.65 -28.71
C ALA A 15 22.76 -24.69 -29.51
N GLY A 16 21.43 -24.56 -29.46
CA GLY A 16 20.51 -25.31 -30.30
C GLY A 16 19.62 -24.36 -31.09
N TYR A 17 20.12 -23.88 -32.22
CA TYR A 17 19.31 -23.23 -33.26
C TYR A 17 18.31 -24.23 -33.82
N SER A 18 17.01 -23.95 -33.71
CA SER A 18 15.98 -24.52 -34.58
C SER A 18 15.20 -23.38 -35.21
N GLN A 19 15.53 -23.11 -36.46
CA GLN A 19 14.69 -22.32 -37.35
C GLN A 19 13.50 -23.20 -37.76
N ASN A 20 12.30 -22.77 -37.40
CA ASN A 20 11.10 -23.08 -38.16
C ASN A 20 10.11 -21.92 -38.00
N GLY A 21 10.04 -21.10 -39.06
CA GLY A 21 8.96 -20.15 -39.26
C GLY A 21 7.65 -20.88 -39.50
N GLY A 22 6.58 -20.39 -38.90
CA GLY A 22 5.25 -20.95 -39.07
C GLY A 22 4.26 -20.36 -38.08
N HIS A 23 3.58 -19.30 -38.50
CA HIS A 23 2.28 -18.81 -38.02
C HIS A 23 1.87 -19.18 -36.58
N ARG A 24 2.15 -18.30 -35.62
CA ARG A 24 1.30 -18.19 -34.42
C ARG A 24 0.44 -16.95 -34.57
N GLY A 25 -0.77 -17.17 -35.08
CA GLY A 25 -1.86 -16.23 -34.93
C GLY A 25 -1.94 -15.82 -33.47
N ALA A 26 -1.83 -14.52 -33.22
CA ALA A 26 -2.06 -13.92 -31.93
C ALA A 26 -3.52 -14.19 -31.55
N ASN A 27 -3.75 -15.28 -30.82
CA ASN A 27 -4.92 -15.37 -29.96
C ASN A 27 -4.72 -14.31 -28.87
N ALA A 28 -5.13 -13.09 -29.18
CA ALA A 28 -5.52 -12.08 -28.21
C ALA A 28 -6.72 -12.64 -27.43
N ARG A 29 -6.45 -13.64 -26.58
CA ARG A 29 -7.28 -13.85 -25.40
C ARG A 29 -7.24 -12.51 -24.69
N GLN A 30 -8.40 -11.90 -24.50
CA GLN A 30 -8.61 -10.79 -23.57
C GLN A 30 -8.03 -11.24 -22.22
N ARG A 31 -6.72 -11.05 -22.03
CA ARG A 31 -6.07 -11.19 -20.75
C ARG A 31 -6.66 -10.05 -19.95
N GLN A 32 -7.56 -10.37 -19.04
CA GLN A 32 -7.98 -9.39 -18.05
C GLN A 32 -6.69 -8.79 -17.48
N PRO A 33 -6.59 -7.45 -17.37
CA PRO A 33 -5.44 -6.85 -16.74
C PRO A 33 -5.25 -7.51 -15.36
N PRO A 34 -4.01 -7.79 -14.95
CA PRO A 34 -3.74 -8.39 -13.65
C PRO A 34 -4.45 -7.58 -12.56
N LYS A 35 -5.10 -8.26 -11.61
CA LYS A 35 -5.78 -7.58 -10.51
C LYS A 35 -4.74 -6.85 -9.68
N THR A 36 -4.86 -5.52 -9.59
CA THR A 36 -3.99 -4.71 -8.75
C THR A 36 -4.19 -5.06 -7.27
N ARG A 37 -3.09 -5.17 -6.53
CA ARG A 37 -3.03 -5.41 -5.10
C ARG A 37 -2.59 -4.15 -4.36
N PHE A 38 -3.23 -3.85 -3.24
CA PHE A 38 -2.91 -2.73 -2.37
C PHE A 38 -2.28 -3.23 -1.08
N HIS A 39 -1.14 -2.63 -0.76
CA HIS A 39 -0.35 -2.84 0.44
C HIS A 39 -0.42 -1.56 1.27
N VAL A 40 -1.14 -1.58 2.39
CA VAL A 40 -1.36 -0.36 3.18
C VAL A 40 -0.30 -0.28 4.27
N LEU A 41 0.56 0.74 4.21
CA LEU A 41 1.59 1.01 5.20
C LEU A 41 1.20 2.23 6.05
N TYR A 42 0.77 1.98 7.29
CA TYR A 42 0.38 2.99 8.26
C TYR A 42 1.52 3.26 9.24
N TRP A 43 1.96 4.51 9.34
CA TRP A 43 2.98 4.96 10.27
C TRP A 43 2.40 5.49 11.58
N GLU A 44 2.94 5.05 12.72
CA GLU A 44 2.60 5.55 14.04
C GLU A 44 3.84 5.92 14.86
N GLY A 45 4.17 7.21 14.87
CA GLY A 45 5.29 7.80 15.61
C GLY A 45 4.89 8.80 16.70
N SER A 46 3.59 8.96 17.01
CA SER A 46 3.10 10.08 17.84
C SER A 46 3.66 10.15 19.26
N GLU A 47 4.24 9.07 19.76
CA GLU A 47 5.00 9.02 21.01
C GLU A 47 6.48 8.74 20.70
N PRO A 48 7.44 9.22 21.51
CA PRO A 48 8.89 9.10 21.24
C PRO A 48 9.38 7.66 20.99
N ASP A 49 8.64 6.69 21.50
CA ASP A 49 8.93 5.27 21.43
C ASP A 49 8.08 4.52 20.39
N GLY A 50 7.15 5.19 19.71
CA GLY A 50 6.15 4.58 18.83
C GLY A 50 5.21 3.60 19.55
N ILE A 51 4.75 2.58 18.83
CA ILE A 51 3.88 1.54 19.40
C ILE A 51 4.71 0.57 20.24
N CYS A 52 4.36 0.46 21.53
CA CYS A 52 4.94 -0.52 22.45
C CYS A 52 3.82 -1.39 23.04
N LEU A 53 3.87 -2.70 22.76
CA LEU A 53 2.89 -3.68 23.24
C LEU A 53 3.37 -4.47 24.48
N ASP A 54 4.53 -4.11 25.05
CA ASP A 54 5.15 -4.71 26.24
C ASP A 54 4.49 -4.29 27.57
N GLY A 55 3.16 -4.22 27.60
CA GLY A 55 2.35 -3.59 28.66
C GLY A 55 2.56 -4.07 30.11
N HIS A 56 3.44 -5.06 30.36
CA HIS A 56 3.89 -5.44 31.69
C HIS A 56 4.93 -4.49 32.31
N ARG A 57 5.72 -3.76 31.51
CA ARG A 57 6.82 -2.91 32.04
C ARG A 57 6.47 -1.43 32.21
N LYS A 58 5.47 -0.93 31.49
CA LYS A 58 4.97 0.45 31.61
C LYS A 58 3.48 0.41 31.92
N ALA A 59 3.04 0.94 33.06
CA ALA A 59 1.64 0.96 33.51
C ALA A 59 0.64 1.68 32.57
N ARG A 60 1.12 2.13 31.40
CA ARG A 60 0.46 3.02 30.47
C ARG A 60 0.38 2.55 29.02
N ALA A 61 0.88 1.37 28.67
CA ALA A 61 0.87 0.87 27.30
C ALA A 61 -0.45 0.12 26.95
N PRO A 62 -0.86 0.13 25.66
CA PRO A 62 -1.97 -0.68 25.18
C PRO A 62 -1.75 -2.16 25.52
N ARG A 63 -2.79 -2.83 26.05
CA ARG A 63 -2.71 -4.22 26.47
C ARG A 63 -4.03 -4.96 26.34
N TRP A 64 -3.92 -6.28 26.18
CA TRP A 64 -5.05 -7.20 26.30
C TRP A 64 -5.35 -7.49 27.77
N CYS A 65 -6.63 -7.44 28.15
CA CYS A 65 -7.07 -7.79 29.51
C CYS A 65 -7.62 -9.22 29.54
N ASN A 66 -6.93 -10.12 30.25
CA ASN A 66 -7.36 -11.51 30.39
C ASN A 66 -8.66 -11.69 31.21
N GLN A 67 -9.09 -10.68 31.98
CA GLN A 67 -10.30 -10.77 32.80
C GLN A 67 -11.57 -10.40 32.02
N CYS A 68 -11.54 -9.31 31.27
CA CYS A 68 -12.69 -8.87 30.48
C CYS A 68 -12.61 -9.28 29.00
N ASN A 69 -11.48 -9.82 28.55
CA ASN A 69 -11.25 -10.23 27.17
C ASN A 69 -11.40 -9.05 26.17
N GLU A 70 -10.98 -7.86 26.61
CA GLU A 70 -11.03 -6.61 25.86
C GLU A 70 -9.64 -5.98 25.77
N VAL A 71 -9.47 -5.10 24.78
CA VAL A 71 -8.30 -4.21 24.70
C VAL A 71 -8.45 -3.03 25.65
N CYS A 72 -7.35 -2.66 26.29
CA CYS A 72 -7.29 -1.56 27.24
C CYS A 72 -6.25 -0.53 26.79
N GLN A 73 -6.51 0.74 27.11
CA GLN A 73 -5.58 1.87 26.88
C GLN A 73 -5.23 2.11 25.39
N THR A 74 -6.14 1.78 24.46
CA THR A 74 -5.96 1.95 23.01
C THR A 74 -5.96 3.41 22.54
N PHE A 75 -6.52 4.33 23.35
CA PHE A 75 -6.43 5.78 23.08
C PHE A 75 -5.00 6.32 23.11
N ARG A 76 -4.06 5.60 23.74
CA ARG A 76 -2.63 5.94 23.72
C ARG A 76 -1.99 5.35 22.46
N ASN A 77 -1.09 6.10 21.83
CA ASN A 77 -0.57 5.86 20.47
C ASN A 77 -1.66 5.94 19.38
N ARG A 78 -2.80 6.55 19.69
CA ARG A 78 -3.91 6.79 18.75
C ARG A 78 -4.30 5.57 17.91
N LEU A 79 -4.34 4.40 18.55
CA LEU A 79 -4.71 3.14 17.87
C LEU A 79 -6.17 3.15 17.40
N ASP A 80 -6.99 4.09 17.88
CA ASP A 80 -8.31 4.42 17.34
C ASP A 80 -8.24 4.81 15.85
N ASN A 81 -7.23 5.61 15.47
CA ASN A 81 -7.05 6.02 14.08
C ASN A 81 -6.51 4.87 13.22
N LEU A 82 -5.58 4.06 13.75
CA LEU A 82 -5.13 2.82 13.12
C LEU A 82 -6.33 1.91 12.84
N GLN A 83 -7.22 1.71 13.83
CA GLN A 83 -8.43 0.92 13.68
C GLN A 83 -9.35 1.46 12.58
N ALA A 84 -9.51 2.79 12.51
CA ALA A 84 -10.31 3.43 11.47
C ALA A 84 -9.71 3.22 10.07
N CYS A 85 -8.39 3.35 9.91
CA CYS A 85 -7.69 3.08 8.66
C CYS A 85 -7.81 1.60 8.26
N PHE A 86 -7.63 0.68 9.22
CA PHE A 86 -7.78 -0.75 8.98
C PHE A 86 -9.18 -1.11 8.47
N ARG A 87 -10.22 -0.51 9.08
CA ARG A 87 -11.61 -0.68 8.63
C ARG A 87 -11.88 -0.11 7.24
N ALA A 88 -11.14 0.91 6.80
CA ALA A 88 -11.27 1.44 5.43
C ALA A 88 -10.80 0.43 4.36
N CYS A 89 -10.02 -0.59 4.75
CA CYS A 89 -9.72 -1.75 3.91
C CYS A 89 -10.84 -2.81 3.88
N GLY A 90 -11.94 -2.59 4.61
CA GLY A 90 -13.12 -3.43 4.61
C GLY A 90 -14.01 -3.22 3.38
N GLN A 91 -14.89 -4.17 3.09
CA GLN A 91 -15.90 -4.05 2.04
C GLN A 91 -17.21 -4.71 2.48
N GLU A 92 -18.35 -4.09 2.17
CA GLU A 92 -19.65 -4.74 2.39
C GLU A 92 -19.77 -6.06 1.60
N GLY A 93 -20.33 -7.10 2.23
CA GLY A 93 -20.47 -8.44 1.66
C GLY A 93 -19.23 -9.34 1.81
N ALA A 94 -18.04 -8.75 1.99
CA ALA A 94 -16.80 -9.44 2.38
C ALA A 94 -16.33 -8.95 3.76
N ILE A 95 -15.24 -9.47 4.30
CA ILE A 95 -14.60 -8.86 5.49
C ILE A 95 -13.64 -7.76 5.03
N PHE A 96 -12.81 -8.07 4.03
CA PHE A 96 -11.84 -7.15 3.41
C PHE A 96 -12.10 -7.01 1.91
N ARG A 97 -11.62 -5.91 1.33
CA ARG A 97 -11.64 -5.72 -0.11
C ARG A 97 -10.75 -6.77 -0.81
N PRO A 98 -11.14 -7.30 -1.98
CA PRO A 98 -10.37 -8.32 -2.69
C PRO A 98 -9.10 -7.77 -3.35
N ASP A 99 -8.99 -6.45 -3.50
CA ASP A 99 -7.83 -5.73 -4.00
C ASP A 99 -6.84 -5.37 -2.87
N ALA A 100 -7.23 -5.44 -1.60
CA ALA A 100 -6.33 -5.20 -0.47
C ALA A 100 -5.60 -6.50 -0.08
N LYS A 101 -4.27 -6.50 -0.15
CA LYS A 101 -3.43 -7.68 0.17
C LYS A 101 -3.06 -7.73 1.64
N ASP A 102 -2.51 -6.65 2.17
CA ASP A 102 -2.15 -6.54 3.57
C ASP A 102 -2.24 -5.11 4.13
N PHE A 103 -2.22 -5.04 5.46
CA PHE A 103 -2.10 -3.81 6.22
C PHE A 103 -0.93 -3.95 7.20
N VAL A 104 0.02 -3.03 7.11
CA VAL A 104 1.18 -2.94 7.98
C VAL A 104 1.04 -1.69 8.83
N CYS A 105 1.12 -1.86 10.14
CA CYS A 105 1.41 -0.78 11.05
C CYS A 105 2.90 -0.76 11.36
N LEU A 106 3.55 0.34 11.00
CA LEU A 106 4.98 0.57 11.19
C LEU A 106 5.20 1.68 12.21
N SER A 107 6.20 1.50 13.06
CA SER A 107 6.64 2.47 14.05
C SER A 107 8.15 2.28 14.31
N PRO A 108 8.82 3.20 15.01
CA PRO A 108 10.23 3.05 15.34
C PRO A 108 10.60 1.77 16.09
N ARG A 109 9.65 1.11 16.77
CA ARG A 109 9.92 -0.08 17.61
C ARG A 109 9.14 -1.34 17.23
N LEU A 110 8.24 -1.23 16.27
CA LEU A 110 7.34 -2.32 15.92
C LEU A 110 6.95 -2.22 14.44
N ALA A 111 7.04 -3.34 13.74
CA ALA A 111 6.24 -3.61 12.55
C ALA A 111 5.19 -4.67 12.89
N ALA A 112 3.94 -4.42 12.50
CA ALA A 112 2.83 -5.33 12.68
C ALA A 112 2.08 -5.49 11.36
N ARG A 113 2.03 -6.71 10.83
CA ARG A 113 1.43 -7.00 9.52
C ARG A 113 0.17 -7.85 9.69
N TYR A 114 -0.87 -7.50 8.94
CA TYR A 114 -2.08 -8.30 8.77
C TYR A 114 -2.19 -8.71 7.31
N GLU A 115 -2.04 -10.00 7.02
CA GLU A 115 -2.38 -10.55 5.71
C GLU A 115 -3.90 -10.78 5.65
N PHE A 116 -4.61 -10.03 4.80
CA PHE A 116 -6.07 -9.98 4.86
C PHE A 116 -6.75 -11.30 4.49
N ALA A 117 -6.20 -12.06 3.55
CA ALA A 117 -6.75 -13.36 3.17
C ALA A 117 -6.75 -14.33 4.37
N THR A 118 -5.57 -14.55 4.96
CA THR A 118 -5.39 -15.44 6.11
C THR A 118 -6.13 -14.94 7.35
N PHE A 119 -6.15 -13.62 7.59
CA PHE A 119 -6.89 -13.06 8.72
C PHE A 119 -8.41 -13.17 8.53
N SER A 120 -8.92 -13.01 7.31
CA SER A 120 -10.34 -13.26 7.00
C SER A 120 -10.73 -14.71 7.30
N ASP A 121 -9.92 -15.68 6.91
CA ASP A 121 -10.18 -17.10 7.18
C ASP A 121 -10.19 -17.38 8.68
N TYR A 122 -9.26 -16.79 9.43
CA TYR A 122 -9.25 -16.86 10.88
C TYR A 122 -10.53 -16.28 11.50
N LEU A 123 -11.00 -15.12 11.06
CA LEU A 123 -12.23 -14.50 11.56
C LEU A 123 -13.48 -15.36 11.28
N HIS A 124 -13.54 -16.00 10.11
CA HIS A 124 -14.59 -16.97 9.80
C HIS A 124 -14.57 -18.17 10.76
N GLN A 125 -13.38 -18.70 11.08
CA GLN A 125 -13.25 -19.77 12.07
C GLN A 125 -13.68 -19.34 13.47
N GLN A 126 -13.49 -18.06 13.82
CA GLN A 126 -13.97 -17.47 15.06
C GLN A 126 -15.46 -17.05 15.01
N ASN A 127 -16.17 -17.35 13.91
CA ASN A 127 -17.57 -17.00 13.68
C ASN A 127 -17.87 -15.49 13.88
N THR A 128 -16.97 -14.63 13.42
CA THR A 128 -17.14 -13.17 13.46
C THR A 128 -16.80 -12.53 12.14
N LYS A 129 -17.51 -11.46 11.81
CA LYS A 129 -17.20 -10.54 10.70
C LYS A 129 -16.97 -9.11 11.19
N ALA A 130 -17.09 -8.89 12.50
CA ALA A 130 -16.98 -7.58 13.09
C ALA A 130 -15.50 -7.21 13.27
N LEU A 131 -15.07 -6.10 12.69
CA LEU A 131 -13.72 -5.56 12.88
C LEU A 131 -13.70 -4.64 14.11
N THR A 132 -13.99 -5.17 15.30
CA THR A 132 -13.90 -4.40 16.56
C THR A 132 -12.44 -4.18 16.97
N GLU A 133 -12.16 -3.22 17.85
CA GLU A 133 -10.80 -3.02 18.39
C GLU A 133 -10.30 -4.30 19.06
N SER A 134 -11.14 -4.97 19.83
CA SER A 134 -10.81 -6.21 20.53
C SER A 134 -10.52 -7.37 19.60
N ILE A 135 -11.06 -7.36 18.38
CA ILE A 135 -10.73 -8.35 17.36
C ILE A 135 -9.41 -7.98 16.68
N VAL A 136 -9.29 -6.76 16.14
CA VAL A 136 -8.13 -6.35 15.34
C VAL A 136 -6.90 -6.16 16.24
N LEU A 137 -6.94 -5.18 17.14
CA LEU A 137 -5.84 -4.89 18.07
C LEU A 137 -5.65 -6.01 19.10
N GLY A 138 -6.73 -6.66 19.53
CA GLY A 138 -6.63 -7.77 20.47
C GLY A 138 -5.92 -8.98 19.87
N THR A 139 -6.17 -9.32 18.60
CA THR A 139 -5.42 -10.40 17.91
C THR A 139 -3.95 -10.05 17.82
N LEU A 140 -3.62 -8.82 17.40
CA LEU A 140 -2.25 -8.32 17.36
C LEU A 140 -1.53 -8.45 18.70
N MET A 141 -2.16 -7.99 19.79
CA MET A 141 -1.58 -8.08 21.13
C MET A 141 -1.39 -9.53 21.57
N ARG A 142 -2.35 -10.42 21.26
CA ARG A 142 -2.25 -11.85 21.60
C ARG A 142 -1.14 -12.54 20.80
N VAL A 143 -0.95 -12.19 19.53
CA VAL A 143 0.18 -12.66 18.72
C VAL A 143 1.49 -12.17 19.33
N HIS A 144 1.59 -10.88 19.63
CA HIS A 144 2.79 -10.28 20.22
C HIS A 144 3.20 -10.93 21.54
N GLN A 145 2.22 -11.38 22.32
CA GLN A 145 2.42 -12.06 23.61
C GLN A 145 2.60 -13.58 23.47
N GLY A 146 2.53 -14.14 22.27
CA GLY A 146 2.68 -15.58 22.02
C GLY A 146 1.44 -16.43 22.34
N TYR A 147 0.27 -15.80 22.57
CA TYR A 147 -0.99 -16.51 22.81
C TYR A 147 -1.67 -17.01 21.52
N VAL A 148 -1.33 -16.41 20.38
CA VAL A 148 -1.84 -16.81 19.06
C VAL A 148 -0.65 -16.93 18.11
N GLU A 149 -0.63 -18.00 17.33
CA GLU A 149 0.43 -18.26 16.36
C GLU A 149 0.18 -17.45 15.08
N PRO A 150 1.20 -16.75 14.53
CA PRO A 150 1.03 -15.96 13.31
C PRO A 150 0.46 -16.74 12.13
N SER A 151 0.96 -17.96 11.90
CA SER A 151 0.54 -18.86 10.82
C SER A 151 -0.96 -19.20 10.83
N LYS A 152 -1.62 -19.09 12.01
CA LYS A 152 -3.05 -19.39 12.17
C LYS A 152 -3.97 -18.21 11.92
N CYS A 153 -3.45 -16.99 12.05
CA CYS A 153 -4.26 -15.78 11.99
C CYS A 153 -3.82 -14.77 10.95
N GLY A 154 -2.68 -14.97 10.29
CA GLY A 154 -2.15 -14.01 9.30
C GLY A 154 -1.71 -12.69 9.93
N VAL A 155 -1.48 -12.66 11.24
CA VAL A 155 -1.00 -11.47 11.95
C VAL A 155 0.40 -11.73 12.47
N GLU A 156 1.34 -10.85 12.14
CA GLU A 156 2.75 -10.95 12.51
C GLU A 156 3.20 -9.70 13.25
N THR A 157 4.15 -9.85 14.19
CA THR A 157 4.77 -8.72 14.88
C THR A 157 6.29 -8.87 14.92
N PHE A 158 6.99 -7.80 14.55
CA PHE A 158 8.43 -7.69 14.58
C PHE A 158 8.81 -6.56 15.53
N ARG A 159 9.55 -6.89 16.59
CA ARG A 159 10.01 -5.91 17.57
C ARG A 159 11.42 -5.46 17.21
N PHE A 160 11.62 -4.15 17.17
CA PHE A 160 12.95 -3.57 17.03
C PHE A 160 13.50 -3.27 18.44
N GLN A 161 14.63 -3.91 18.78
CA GLN A 161 15.16 -3.89 20.16
C GLN A 161 15.99 -2.65 20.47
N GLU A 162 16.56 -2.02 19.44
CA GLU A 162 17.46 -0.88 19.57
C GLU A 162 16.76 0.43 19.19
N GLU A 163 17.23 1.54 19.77
CA GLU A 163 16.75 2.87 19.40
C GLU A 163 17.27 3.24 18.01
N GLY A 164 16.43 3.90 17.21
CA GLY A 164 16.77 4.35 15.87
C GLY A 164 15.90 3.73 14.79
N LEU A 165 16.12 4.17 13.55
CA LEU A 165 15.32 3.78 12.38
C LEU A 165 15.94 2.64 11.57
N GLU A 166 17.17 2.21 11.88
CA GLU A 166 17.93 1.24 11.08
C GLU A 166 17.23 -0.12 10.95
N HIS A 167 16.70 -0.64 12.05
CA HIS A 167 15.96 -1.91 12.06
C HIS A 167 14.62 -1.79 11.32
N MET A 168 13.96 -0.63 11.45
CA MET A 168 12.74 -0.32 10.71
C MET A 168 13.02 -0.26 9.22
N GLU A 169 14.12 0.39 8.82
CA GLU A 169 14.56 0.49 7.44
C GLU A 169 14.88 -0.87 6.85
N ALA A 170 15.65 -1.71 7.54
CA ALA A 170 15.98 -3.05 7.07
C ALA A 170 14.72 -3.91 6.86
N TRP A 171 13.77 -3.85 7.81
CA TRP A 171 12.49 -4.54 7.69
C TRP A 171 11.67 -3.99 6.50
N LEU A 172 11.65 -2.67 6.33
CA LEU A 172 10.94 -2.02 5.24
C LEU A 172 11.54 -2.38 3.88
N SER A 173 12.87 -2.43 3.77
CA SER A 173 13.56 -2.84 2.54
C SER A 173 13.14 -4.25 2.14
N GLU A 174 13.19 -5.21 3.05
CA GLU A 174 12.78 -6.60 2.79
C GLU A 174 11.29 -6.68 2.40
N TYR A 175 10.43 -5.94 3.10
CA TYR A 175 9.01 -5.90 2.79
C TYR A 175 8.74 -5.35 1.38
N VAL A 176 9.37 -4.24 0.99
CA VAL A 176 9.21 -3.63 -0.33
C VAL A 176 9.86 -4.48 -1.42
N GLU A 177 11.02 -5.10 -1.15
CA GLU A 177 11.71 -6.00 -2.07
C GLU A 177 10.81 -7.17 -2.47
N ASN A 178 10.16 -7.79 -1.50
CA ASN A 178 9.22 -8.88 -1.76
C ASN A 178 8.05 -8.43 -2.64
N ILE A 179 7.50 -7.23 -2.41
CA ILE A 179 6.41 -6.69 -3.24
C ILE A 179 6.89 -6.41 -4.67
N VAL A 180 8.08 -5.84 -4.84
CA VAL A 180 8.67 -5.58 -6.16
C VAL A 180 8.87 -6.90 -6.90
N PHE A 181 9.45 -7.90 -6.24
CA PHE A 181 9.66 -9.23 -6.80
C PHE A 181 8.33 -9.87 -7.24
N GLU A 182 7.31 -9.87 -6.38
CA GLU A 182 5.98 -10.41 -6.73
C GLU A 182 5.34 -9.66 -7.91
N ALA A 183 5.52 -8.34 -7.99
CA ALA A 183 5.03 -7.53 -9.10
C ALA A 183 5.71 -7.92 -10.41
N GLU A 184 7.04 -8.07 -10.41
CA GLU A 184 7.83 -8.48 -11.57
C GLU A 184 7.48 -9.92 -12.03
N GLU A 185 7.29 -10.86 -11.09
CA GLU A 185 6.83 -12.22 -11.40
C GLU A 185 5.47 -12.22 -12.10
N SER A 186 4.61 -11.24 -11.78
CA SER A 186 3.31 -11.04 -12.43
C SER A 186 3.37 -10.26 -13.75
N CYS A 187 4.58 -9.97 -14.25
CA CYS A 187 4.85 -9.11 -15.42
C CYS A 187 4.32 -7.67 -15.24
N GLY A 188 4.27 -7.19 -14.00
CA GLY A 188 3.85 -5.85 -13.62
C GLY A 188 4.96 -5.05 -12.97
N ARG A 189 4.57 -3.99 -12.26
CA ARG A 189 5.45 -3.17 -11.43
C ARG A 189 4.76 -2.77 -10.13
N ALA A 190 5.57 -2.59 -9.10
CA ALA A 190 5.16 -1.98 -7.84
C ALA A 190 5.33 -0.45 -7.91
N VAL A 191 4.40 0.28 -7.29
CA VAL A 191 4.50 1.73 -7.10
C VAL A 191 4.21 2.10 -5.66
N ALA A 192 4.84 3.15 -5.15
CA ALA A 192 4.49 3.74 -3.86
C ALA A 192 3.64 4.99 -4.05
N VAL A 193 2.57 5.12 -3.27
CA VAL A 193 1.71 6.30 -3.19
C VAL A 193 1.85 6.89 -1.80
N LEU A 194 2.55 8.02 -1.72
CA LEU A 194 2.80 8.75 -0.49
C LEU A 194 1.73 9.82 -0.33
N LEU A 195 0.99 9.74 0.76
CA LEU A 195 -0.11 10.65 1.01
C LEU A 195 0.42 11.89 1.74
N ASP A 196 0.55 12.98 0.97
CA ASP A 196 1.30 14.18 1.33
C ASP A 196 0.45 15.43 1.04
N LYS A 197 0.38 16.35 2.00
CA LYS A 197 -0.32 17.64 1.84
C LYS A 197 0.22 18.48 0.67
N CYS A 198 1.49 18.28 0.31
CA CYS A 198 2.19 18.97 -0.76
C CYS A 198 2.23 18.14 -2.07
N GLY A 199 1.59 16.97 -2.10
CA GLY A 199 1.51 16.13 -3.28
C GLY A 199 0.58 16.70 -4.36
N GLU A 200 0.46 15.94 -5.45
CA GLU A 200 -0.45 16.29 -6.55
C GLU A 200 -1.88 15.80 -6.26
N GLU A 201 -2.86 16.64 -6.62
CA GLU A 201 -4.26 16.24 -6.61
C GLU A 201 -4.55 15.40 -7.86
N LEU A 202 -5.01 14.17 -7.65
CA LEU A 202 -5.33 13.28 -8.76
C LEU A 202 -6.66 13.67 -9.41
N LEU A 203 -6.66 13.73 -10.73
CA LEU A 203 -7.88 13.99 -11.49
C LEU A 203 -8.76 12.74 -11.52
N SER A 204 -9.98 12.84 -10.97
CA SER A 204 -10.97 11.75 -11.01
C SER A 204 -11.77 11.80 -12.31
N VAL A 205 -11.11 11.49 -13.42
CA VAL A 205 -11.78 11.31 -14.72
C VAL A 205 -11.54 9.88 -15.16
N ASP A 206 -12.59 9.22 -15.64
CA ASP A 206 -12.44 7.91 -16.26
C ASP A 206 -11.72 8.11 -17.60
N ILE A 207 -10.41 7.88 -17.60
CA ILE A 207 -9.58 7.91 -18.81
C ILE A 207 -9.59 6.51 -19.45
N SER A 208 -10.67 5.71 -19.30
CA SER A 208 -10.89 4.49 -20.08
C SER A 208 -11.14 4.82 -21.57
N ALA A 209 -10.20 5.52 -22.19
CA ALA A 209 -10.16 5.67 -23.61
C ALA A 209 -9.25 4.56 -24.13
N GLU A 210 -9.84 3.64 -24.88
CA GLU A 210 -9.19 2.82 -25.91
C GLU A 210 -8.33 3.64 -26.91
N GLY A 211 -8.17 4.96 -26.72
CA GLY A 211 -7.42 5.89 -27.56
C GLY A 211 -6.26 6.63 -26.88
N VAL A 212 -6.02 6.48 -25.57
CA VAL A 212 -4.74 6.93 -24.96
C VAL A 212 -3.89 5.70 -24.72
N SER A 213 -3.44 5.09 -25.82
CA SER A 213 -2.24 4.25 -25.74
C SER A 213 -1.13 5.17 -25.28
N ILE A 214 -0.75 5.08 -24.00
CA ILE A 214 0.52 5.62 -23.51
C ILE A 214 1.58 4.76 -24.20
N ALA A 215 1.82 5.06 -25.48
CA ALA A 215 2.86 4.47 -26.30
C ALA A 215 4.18 4.69 -25.54
N ASP A 216 4.96 3.62 -25.46
CA ASP A 216 6.01 3.32 -24.47
C ASP A 216 5.44 2.77 -23.15
N ALA A 217 4.79 1.60 -23.25
CA ALA A 217 4.08 0.95 -22.14
C ALA A 217 5.08 0.43 -21.09
N LEU A 218 5.27 1.21 -20.03
CA LEU A 218 5.76 0.68 -18.76
C LEU A 218 4.94 -0.58 -18.39
N PRO A 219 5.54 -1.56 -17.70
CA PRO A 219 4.77 -2.68 -17.14
C PRO A 219 3.56 -2.15 -16.36
N PRO A 220 2.41 -2.84 -16.43
CA PRO A 220 1.20 -2.41 -15.72
C PRO A 220 1.45 -2.35 -14.21
N ILE A 221 0.81 -1.38 -13.54
CA ILE A 221 0.85 -1.31 -12.08
C ILE A 221 0.03 -2.47 -11.50
N THR A 222 0.72 -3.46 -10.93
CA THR A 222 0.10 -4.62 -10.28
C THR A 222 0.06 -4.47 -8.77
N ASP A 223 0.94 -3.66 -8.20
CA ASP A 223 1.11 -3.52 -6.76
C ASP A 223 1.24 -2.06 -6.37
N VAL A 224 0.42 -1.63 -5.41
CA VAL A 224 0.39 -0.24 -4.91
C VAL A 224 0.65 -0.24 -3.41
N ILE A 225 1.78 0.32 -3.00
CA ILE A 225 2.13 0.55 -1.60
C ILE A 225 1.61 1.92 -1.18
N VAL A 226 0.61 1.97 -0.32
CA VAL A 226 0.00 3.22 0.15
C VAL A 226 0.62 3.60 1.49
N LEU A 227 1.41 4.68 1.54
CA LEU A 227 1.98 5.21 2.79
C LEU A 227 1.04 6.26 3.42
N LEU A 228 0.63 5.99 4.66
CA LEU A 228 -0.23 6.85 5.46
C LEU A 228 0.45 7.21 6.78
N GLY A 229 0.41 8.48 7.16
CA GLY A 229 0.76 8.89 8.53
C GLY A 229 -0.42 8.73 9.50
N GLY A 230 -0.11 8.49 10.77
CA GLY A 230 -1.06 8.60 11.87
C GLY A 230 -1.49 10.06 12.12
N PRO A 231 -2.20 10.34 13.23
CA PRO A 231 -2.80 11.67 13.46
C PRO A 231 -1.79 12.82 13.58
N SER A 232 -0.55 12.50 13.95
CA SER A 232 0.56 13.45 14.02
C SER A 232 1.30 13.62 12.69
N GLY A 233 0.98 12.80 11.68
CA GLY A 233 1.75 12.66 10.45
C GLY A 233 2.94 11.69 10.62
N ILE A 234 3.88 11.79 9.68
CA ILE A 234 5.17 11.08 9.72
C ILE A 234 6.22 12.14 10.07
N GLU A 235 7.06 11.85 11.05
CA GLU A 235 8.18 12.70 11.44
C GLU A 235 9.16 12.86 10.27
N ALA A 236 9.89 13.98 10.22
CA ALA A 236 10.71 14.30 9.05
C ALA A 236 11.85 13.29 8.81
N ASP A 237 12.49 12.85 9.89
CA ASP A 237 13.53 11.82 9.90
C ASP A 237 12.98 10.45 9.49
N ALA A 238 11.81 10.06 10.02
CA ALA A 238 11.13 8.83 9.63
C ALA A 238 10.69 8.87 8.16
N LEU A 239 10.15 9.99 7.69
CA LEU A 239 9.75 10.17 6.30
C LEU A 239 10.95 10.14 5.36
N GLU A 240 12.08 10.76 5.74
CA GLU A 240 13.32 10.71 4.97
C GLU A 240 13.86 9.28 4.88
N ALA A 241 13.85 8.54 5.99
CA ALA A 241 14.25 7.13 6.02
C ALA A 241 13.37 6.27 5.11
N ILE A 242 12.05 6.40 5.21
CA ILE A 242 11.08 5.67 4.37
C ILE A 242 11.24 6.05 2.90
N ASP A 243 11.35 7.34 2.57
CA ASP A 243 11.52 7.83 1.19
C ASP A 243 12.84 7.33 0.59
N ARG A 244 13.91 7.28 1.38
CA ARG A 244 15.19 6.70 0.97
C ARG A 244 15.03 5.22 0.61
N GLN A 245 14.40 4.42 1.46
CA GLN A 245 14.21 2.99 1.18
C GLN A 245 13.32 2.77 -0.04
N PHE A 246 12.24 3.55 -0.17
CA PHE A 246 11.40 3.49 -1.37
C PHE A 246 12.17 3.87 -2.63
N ARG A 247 13.02 4.91 -2.63
CA ARG A 247 13.81 5.26 -3.82
C ARG A 247 14.81 4.19 -4.21
N ILE A 248 15.42 3.52 -3.23
CA ILE A 248 16.35 2.40 -3.48
C ILE A 248 15.61 1.25 -4.18
N MET A 249 14.41 0.90 -3.70
CA MET A 249 13.69 -0.30 -4.15
C MET A 249 12.78 -0.06 -5.36
N LEU A 250 12.20 1.14 -5.48
CA LEU A 250 11.18 1.48 -6.47
C LEU A 250 11.68 2.48 -7.53
N GLY A 251 12.84 3.12 -7.32
CA GLY A 251 13.34 4.17 -8.21
C GLY A 251 12.35 5.33 -8.35
N ASP A 252 11.99 5.64 -9.61
CA ASP A 252 11.05 6.72 -9.93
C ASP A 252 9.57 6.31 -9.79
N ASN A 253 9.27 5.08 -9.35
CA ASN A 253 7.89 4.58 -9.18
C ASN A 253 7.23 5.07 -7.88
N ILE A 254 7.44 6.35 -7.53
CA ILE A 254 6.95 6.95 -6.29
C ILE A 254 6.09 8.18 -6.61
N ALA A 255 4.81 8.11 -6.28
CA ALA A 255 3.85 9.18 -6.48
C ALA A 255 3.52 9.86 -5.15
N ARG A 256 3.72 11.17 -5.06
CA ARG A 256 3.24 11.99 -3.93
C ARG A 256 1.87 12.55 -4.28
N VAL A 257 0.85 12.11 -3.54
CA VAL A 257 -0.55 12.43 -3.80
C VAL A 257 -1.13 13.21 -2.65
N LYS A 258 -1.81 14.31 -2.98
CA LYS A 258 -2.57 15.08 -2.02
C LYS A 258 -3.96 14.49 -1.87
N LEU A 259 -4.35 14.26 -0.62
CA LEU A 259 -5.70 13.80 -0.31
C LEU A 259 -6.52 14.86 0.43
N PRO A 260 -7.85 14.84 0.23
CA PRO A 260 -8.78 15.61 1.04
C PRO A 260 -8.78 15.08 2.50
N GLY A 261 -9.08 15.96 3.46
CA GLY A 261 -9.28 15.60 4.87
C GLY A 261 -8.22 16.10 5.85
N GLY A 262 -6.98 16.37 5.45
CA GLY A 262 -5.95 16.88 6.39
C GLY A 262 -5.49 15.85 7.44
N ARG A 263 -4.76 16.31 8.47
CA ARG A 263 -3.89 15.47 9.33
C ARG A 263 -4.57 14.33 10.12
N GLN A 264 -5.86 14.40 10.39
CA GLN A 264 -6.58 13.41 11.22
C GLN A 264 -7.52 12.49 10.44
N HIS A 265 -7.43 12.50 9.10
CA HIS A 265 -8.40 11.83 8.24
C HIS A 265 -7.75 10.81 7.30
N SER A 266 -6.66 10.17 7.73
CA SER A 266 -5.92 9.15 6.95
C SER A 266 -6.83 8.02 6.47
N ASN A 267 -7.85 7.66 7.25
CA ASN A 267 -8.87 6.67 6.88
C ASN A 267 -9.80 7.17 5.75
N VAL A 268 -10.21 8.45 5.77
CA VAL A 268 -11.01 9.07 4.70
C VAL A 268 -10.19 9.12 3.42
N ALA A 269 -8.94 9.53 3.56
CA ALA A 269 -7.95 9.60 2.51
C ALA A 269 -7.77 8.22 1.82
N LEU A 270 -7.60 7.16 2.61
CA LEU A 270 -7.50 5.79 2.13
C LEU A 270 -8.79 5.31 1.45
N ALA A 271 -9.96 5.63 2.04
CA ALA A 271 -11.24 5.29 1.43
C ALA A 271 -11.44 5.97 0.07
N ASP A 272 -11.08 7.25 -0.06
CA ASP A 272 -11.16 7.99 -1.33
C ASP A 272 -10.21 7.43 -2.40
N LEU A 273 -9.02 6.97 -2.00
CA LEU A 273 -8.09 6.28 -2.89
C LEU A 273 -8.72 4.96 -3.40
N PHE A 274 -9.30 4.15 -2.52
CA PHE A 274 -10.00 2.93 -2.92
C PHE A 274 -11.23 3.20 -3.80
N MET A 275 -11.96 4.28 -3.53
CA MET A 275 -13.08 4.71 -4.37
C MET A 275 -12.60 5.15 -5.76
N SER A 276 -11.48 5.86 -5.84
CA SER A 276 -10.84 6.25 -7.10
C SER A 276 -10.36 5.03 -7.89
N HIS A 277 -9.84 4.01 -7.22
CA HIS A 277 -9.50 2.73 -7.84
C HIS A 277 -10.74 1.99 -8.35
N SER A 278 -11.80 1.93 -7.54
CA SER A 278 -13.06 1.28 -7.91
C SER A 278 -13.73 1.94 -9.13
N ARG A 279 -13.51 3.24 -9.31
CA ARG A 279 -13.92 4.03 -10.49
C ARG A 279 -12.94 3.95 -11.66
N ARG A 280 -11.89 3.13 -11.57
CA ARG A 280 -10.83 2.97 -12.60
C ARG A 280 -10.03 4.24 -12.93
N ALA A 281 -10.13 5.27 -12.10
CA ALA A 281 -9.43 6.54 -12.31
C ALA A 281 -8.02 6.57 -11.68
N LEU A 282 -7.78 5.78 -10.63
CA LEU A 282 -6.53 5.85 -9.87
C LEU A 282 -5.30 5.47 -10.70
N LEU A 283 -5.27 4.28 -11.29
CA LEU A 283 -4.06 3.76 -11.95
C LEU A 283 -3.65 4.60 -13.17
N PRO A 284 -4.56 5.01 -14.07
CA PRO A 284 -4.20 5.92 -15.16
C PRO A 284 -3.64 7.25 -14.65
N ALA A 285 -4.22 7.81 -13.58
CA ALA A 285 -3.72 9.04 -12.99
C ALA A 285 -2.30 8.87 -12.41
N LEU A 286 -2.02 7.73 -11.77
CA LEU A 286 -0.68 7.39 -11.27
C LEU A 286 0.30 7.18 -12.43
N ASP A 287 -0.08 6.47 -13.49
CA ASP A 287 0.78 6.27 -14.67
C ASP A 287 1.21 7.61 -15.28
N LEU A 288 0.26 8.55 -15.46
CA LEU A 288 0.55 9.88 -15.99
C LEU A 288 1.42 10.70 -15.04
N LEU A 289 1.13 10.65 -13.73
CA LEU A 289 1.91 11.37 -12.72
C LEU A 289 3.36 10.87 -12.66
N LEU A 290 3.56 9.56 -12.71
CA LEU A 290 4.90 8.95 -12.71
C LEU A 290 5.64 9.24 -14.02
N LYS A 291 4.93 9.20 -15.17
CA LYS A 291 5.54 9.45 -16.49
C LYS A 291 5.95 10.91 -16.69
N TRP A 292 5.11 11.86 -16.28
CA TRP A 292 5.33 13.29 -16.54
C TRP A 292 5.94 14.04 -15.35
N GLY A 293 6.03 13.40 -14.20
CA GLY A 293 6.35 14.05 -12.94
C GLY A 293 5.26 15.02 -12.49
N ALA A 294 5.45 15.58 -11.30
CA ALA A 294 4.47 16.45 -10.65
C ALA A 294 4.11 17.69 -11.51
N GLU A 295 5.11 18.37 -12.08
CA GLU A 295 4.89 19.59 -12.85
C GLU A 295 4.12 19.31 -14.16
N GLY A 296 4.56 18.30 -14.92
CA GLY A 296 3.89 17.94 -16.18
C GLY A 296 2.47 17.45 -15.96
N TYR A 297 2.24 16.63 -14.93
CA TYR A 297 0.90 16.20 -14.54
C TYR A 297 0.00 17.36 -14.13
N ARG A 298 0.53 18.31 -13.35
CA ARG A 298 -0.24 19.50 -12.92
C ARG A 298 -0.67 20.36 -14.09
N GLN A 299 0.24 20.62 -15.04
CA GLN A 299 -0.06 21.38 -16.25
C GLN A 299 -1.15 20.68 -17.09
N TRP A 300 -0.99 19.37 -17.31
CA TRP A 300 -2.02 18.58 -18.01
C TRP A 300 -3.37 18.66 -17.30
N ARG A 301 -3.40 18.47 -15.97
CA ARG A 301 -4.63 18.52 -15.17
C ARG A 301 -5.32 19.87 -15.29
N GLN A 302 -4.57 20.97 -15.23
CA GLN A 302 -5.12 22.32 -15.41
C GLN A 302 -5.77 22.49 -16.79
N VAL A 303 -5.11 22.03 -17.86
CA VAL A 303 -5.66 22.08 -19.21
C VAL A 303 -6.94 21.25 -19.32
N VAL A 304 -6.95 20.02 -18.80
CA VAL A 304 -8.15 19.16 -18.81
C VAL A 304 -9.28 19.79 -18.03
N GLN A 305 -9.02 20.34 -16.84
CA GLN A 305 -10.02 21.05 -16.04
C GLN A 305 -10.58 22.26 -16.81
N MET A 306 -9.74 23.07 -17.46
CA MET A 306 -10.19 24.19 -18.28
C MET A 306 -11.10 23.73 -19.44
N LEU A 307 -10.74 22.64 -20.12
CA LEU A 307 -11.55 22.07 -21.20
C LEU A 307 -12.90 21.56 -20.68
N LEU A 308 -12.91 20.84 -19.55
CA LEU A 308 -14.14 20.35 -18.94
C LEU A 308 -15.04 21.50 -18.49
N HIS A 309 -14.48 22.57 -17.90
CA HIS A 309 -15.25 23.76 -17.56
C HIS A 309 -15.78 24.50 -18.80
N GLY A 310 -14.99 24.57 -19.88
CA GLY A 310 -15.41 25.16 -21.15
C GLY A 310 -16.54 24.40 -21.84
N LEU A 311 -16.61 23.07 -21.67
CA LEU A 311 -17.70 22.23 -22.17
C LEU A 311 -19.00 22.38 -21.38
N VAL A 312 -18.95 22.94 -20.16
CA VAL A 312 -20.10 23.07 -19.25
C VAL A 312 -20.78 24.46 -19.33
N GLY A 313 -20.34 25.37 -20.20
CA GLY A 313 -21.02 26.66 -20.43
C GLY A 313 -21.81 26.76 -21.75
N PRO A 314 -22.90 27.55 -21.86
CA PRO A 314 -23.99 27.82 -20.95
C PRO A 314 -25.25 27.05 -21.42
N ALA A 315 -25.33 25.74 -21.15
CA ALA A 315 -26.57 24.99 -21.42
C ALA A 315 -27.59 25.09 -20.27
N ALA A 316 -27.20 25.62 -19.11
CA ALA A 316 -28.02 25.72 -17.91
C ALA A 316 -28.83 27.03 -17.79
N THR A 317 -28.63 28.01 -18.66
CA THR A 317 -29.38 29.29 -18.63
C THR A 317 -30.52 29.39 -19.66
N ALA A 318 -30.74 28.35 -20.47
CA ALA A 318 -31.83 28.34 -21.46
C ALA A 318 -33.15 27.75 -20.93
N ALA A 319 -33.18 27.17 -19.72
CA ALA A 319 -34.38 26.57 -19.13
C ALA A 319 -35.18 27.51 -18.21
N GLU A 320 -34.69 28.72 -17.94
CA GLU A 320 -35.38 29.73 -17.10
C GLU A 320 -35.88 30.96 -17.90
N ALA A 321 -35.88 30.89 -19.24
CA ALA A 321 -36.35 31.97 -20.11
C ALA A 321 -37.61 31.61 -20.92
N THR A 322 -38.41 30.67 -20.42
CA THR A 322 -39.79 30.44 -20.88
C THR A 322 -40.70 30.28 -19.67
N ASP A 323 -41.07 31.41 -19.07
CA ASP A 323 -42.37 31.65 -18.43
C ASP A 323 -42.75 33.13 -18.65
#